data_AF-A0A917J5P9-F1
#
_entry.id   AF-A0A917J5P9-F1
#
_cell.length_a   1.000
_cell.length_b   1.000
_cell.length_c   1.000
_cell.angle_alpha   90.00
_cell.angle_beta   90.00
_cell.angle_gamma   90.00
#
_symmetry.space_group_name_H-M   'P 1'
#
loop_
_entity.id
_entity.type
_entity.pdbx_description
1 polymer ?
#
loop_
_entity_poly.entity_id
_entity_poly.type
_entity_poly.pdbx_seq_one_letter_code
_entity_poly.pdbx_strand_id
1 'polypeptide(L)'
;MGASAQKQPAKQSKSPLRPSGVKKMGVKQTLPAIEGTYKAIVVPGDESQPCKLTVVIYKKNNKYRYILTTPGKVRRGAVTLFKSDDPKQFTCMITLEGIQWASYEGDISKVDDEHPAKEYELPVDITMGFINNELAFQNDGNAMNSYTVLAECDQKFVHLVKQK
;
A
#
# COMPACT_ATOMS: atom_id res chain seq x y z
N MET A 1 -21.09 -77.36 6.71
CA MET A 1 -21.23 -76.82 5.34
C MET A 1 -21.32 -75.31 5.49
N GLY A 2 -20.49 -74.48 4.89
CA GLY A 2 -19.49 -74.65 3.84
C GLY A 2 -19.08 -73.25 3.42
N ALA A 3 -17.80 -73.09 3.08
CA ALA A 3 -17.11 -71.86 2.79
C ALA A 3 -17.62 -71.07 1.57
N SER A 4 -16.87 -70.00 1.30
CA SER A 4 -16.67 -69.32 0.01
C SER A 4 -17.57 -68.11 -0.25
N ALA A 5 -17.06 -66.88 -0.33
CA ALA A 5 -15.95 -66.29 -1.12
C ALA A 5 -16.48 -65.52 -2.34
N GLN A 6 -15.97 -64.29 -2.43
CA GLN A 6 -15.61 -63.53 -3.63
C GLN A 6 -16.71 -63.12 -4.63
N LYS A 7 -16.81 -61.80 -4.83
CA LYS A 7 -16.37 -61.18 -6.11
C LYS A 7 -16.15 -59.67 -5.97
N GLN A 8 -14.92 -59.23 -6.24
CA GLN A 8 -14.62 -57.90 -6.83
C GLN A 8 -15.16 -57.88 -8.28
N PRO A 9 -15.50 -56.72 -8.87
CA PRO A 9 -14.51 -55.80 -9.50
C PRO A 9 -14.94 -54.32 -9.29
N ALA A 10 -14.28 -53.25 -9.72
CA ALA A 10 -13.19 -53.02 -10.65
C ALA A 10 -12.43 -51.73 -10.23
N LYS A 11 -11.17 -51.66 -10.66
CA LYS A 11 -10.23 -50.55 -10.53
C LYS A 11 -10.81 -49.20 -11.00
N GLN A 12 -10.63 -48.15 -10.21
CA GLN A 12 -10.38 -46.81 -10.75
C GLN A 12 -9.07 -46.29 -10.20
N SER A 13 -8.06 -46.38 -11.06
CA SER A 13 -6.79 -45.67 -10.97
C SER A 13 -7.07 -44.17 -10.97
N LYS A 14 -6.81 -43.50 -9.85
CA LYS A 14 -6.65 -42.04 -9.81
C LYS A 14 -5.25 -41.73 -9.29
N SER A 15 -4.39 -41.35 -10.22
CA SER A 15 -3.23 -40.49 -10.01
C SER A 15 -3.10 -39.65 -11.28
N PRO A 16 -2.49 -38.46 -11.25
CA PRO A 16 -2.39 -37.49 -10.17
C PRO A 16 -2.74 -36.07 -10.69
N LEU A 17 -3.24 -35.17 -9.84
CA LEU A 17 -3.07 -33.73 -10.08
C LEU A 17 -2.17 -33.19 -8.97
N ARG A 18 -0.88 -33.50 -9.08
CA ARG A 18 0.14 -32.60 -8.54
C ARG A 18 0.08 -31.34 -9.41
N PRO A 19 -0.02 -30.14 -8.83
CA PRO A 19 0.48 -28.95 -9.49
C PRO A 19 1.99 -29.11 -9.62
N SER A 20 2.42 -29.61 -10.77
CA SER A 20 3.78 -29.50 -11.25
C SER A 20 4.09 -28.01 -11.39
N GLY A 21 5.03 -27.49 -10.59
CA GLY A 21 5.60 -26.17 -10.85
C GLY A 21 5.63 -25.17 -9.71
N VAL A 22 5.85 -25.57 -8.45
CA VAL A 22 6.51 -24.64 -7.52
C VAL A 22 8.00 -24.67 -7.85
N LYS A 23 8.42 -23.89 -8.86
CA LYS A 23 9.81 -23.47 -8.95
C LYS A 23 10.05 -22.62 -7.70
N LYS A 24 10.78 -23.16 -6.72
CA LYS A 24 11.50 -22.34 -5.75
C LYS A 24 12.50 -21.51 -6.54
N MET A 25 12.07 -20.35 -7.02
CA MET A 25 12.97 -19.35 -7.56
C MET A 25 13.70 -18.73 -6.38
N GLY A 26 14.91 -19.23 -6.16
CA GLY A 26 15.91 -18.58 -5.32
C GLY A 26 16.31 -17.26 -5.95
N VAL A 27 15.73 -16.17 -5.44
CA VAL A 27 16.41 -14.88 -5.44
C VAL A 27 16.28 -14.38 -4.01
N LYS A 28 17.40 -14.30 -3.28
CA LYS A 28 17.50 -13.44 -2.09
C LYS A 28 17.33 -12.01 -2.59
N GLN A 29 16.09 -11.59 -2.79
CA GLN A 29 15.78 -10.28 -3.32
C GLN A 29 15.94 -9.30 -2.16
N THR A 30 17.09 -8.62 -2.12
CA THR A 30 17.39 -7.60 -1.12
C THR A 30 16.34 -6.49 -1.23
N LEU A 31 15.76 -6.09 -0.10
CA LEU A 31 14.86 -4.93 -0.06
C LEU A 31 15.60 -3.69 -0.61
N PRO A 32 14.91 -2.82 -1.36
CA PRO A 32 15.53 -1.62 -1.91
C PRO A 32 16.06 -0.69 -0.81
N ALA A 33 17.08 0.10 -1.15
CA ALA A 33 17.62 1.14 -0.27
C ALA A 33 16.71 2.37 -0.25
N ILE A 34 15.74 2.36 0.66
CA ILE A 34 14.73 3.42 0.81
C ILE A 34 15.14 4.57 1.73
N GLU A 35 16.31 4.49 2.36
CA GLU A 35 16.78 5.54 3.27
C GLU A 35 17.11 6.80 2.49
N GLY A 36 16.65 7.95 2.97
CA GLY A 36 16.91 9.24 2.34
C GLY A 36 15.88 10.29 2.69
N THR A 37 16.09 11.47 2.13
CA THR A 37 15.15 12.59 2.21
C THR A 37 14.39 12.68 0.90
N TYR A 38 13.06 12.71 0.97
CA TYR A 38 12.16 12.80 -0.16
C TYR A 38 11.40 14.12 -0.06
N LYS A 39 11.30 14.86 -1.17
CA LYS A 39 10.55 16.12 -1.23
C LYS A 39 9.48 16.06 -2.29
N ALA A 40 8.31 16.61 -1.97
CA ALA A 40 7.23 16.70 -2.92
C ALA A 40 7.62 17.60 -4.10
N ILE A 41 7.19 17.22 -5.29
CA ILE A 41 7.39 17.97 -6.53
C ILE A 41 6.04 18.39 -7.11
N VAL A 42 6.06 19.41 -7.97
CA VAL A 42 4.89 19.73 -8.81
C VAL A 42 4.72 18.62 -9.84
N VAL A 43 3.52 18.07 -9.93
CA VAL A 43 3.17 17.11 -10.98
C VAL A 43 2.75 17.92 -12.23
N PRO A 44 3.33 17.67 -13.42
CA PRO A 44 2.92 18.36 -14.63
C PRO A 44 1.43 18.16 -14.92
N GLY A 45 0.69 19.25 -15.12
CA GLY A 45 -0.75 19.21 -15.38
C GLY A 45 -1.63 19.29 -14.12
N ASP A 46 -1.03 19.37 -12.92
CA ASP A 46 -1.73 19.75 -11.70
C ASP A 46 -1.58 21.27 -11.50
N GLU A 47 -2.69 22.00 -11.49
CA GLU A 47 -2.72 23.45 -11.27
C GLU A 47 -2.60 23.83 -9.78
N SER A 48 -2.61 22.83 -8.89
CA SER A 48 -2.46 23.02 -7.45
C SER A 48 -1.04 23.47 -7.10
N GLN A 49 -0.90 24.32 -6.07
CA GLN A 49 0.42 24.69 -5.58
C GLN A 49 1.18 23.45 -5.05
N PRO A 50 2.52 23.37 -5.25
CA PRO A 50 3.30 22.29 -4.69
C PRO A 50 3.18 22.27 -3.18
N CYS A 51 2.71 21.15 -2.65
CA CYS A 51 2.64 20.91 -1.23
C CYS A 51 4.06 20.87 -0.65
N LYS A 52 4.33 21.66 0.39
CA LYS A 52 5.63 21.65 1.09
C LYS A 52 5.74 20.43 2.00
N LEU A 53 5.89 19.26 1.39
CA LEU A 53 5.95 17.97 2.08
C LEU A 53 7.36 17.38 1.96
N THR A 54 7.90 16.92 3.08
CA THR A 54 9.19 16.22 3.15
C THR A 54 9.06 14.95 3.99
N VAL A 55 9.56 13.84 3.47
CA VAL A 55 9.67 12.57 4.20
C VAL A 55 11.13 12.22 4.34
N VAL A 56 11.60 12.02 5.57
CA VAL A 56 12.93 11.46 5.83
C VAL A 56 12.75 10.03 6.30
N ILE A 57 13.26 9.05 5.55
CA ILE A 57 13.29 7.64 5.94
C ILE A 57 14.71 7.30 6.38
N TYR A 58 14.85 6.71 7.56
CA TYR A 58 16.15 6.36 8.13
C TYR A 58 16.06 5.07 8.94
N LYS A 59 17.19 4.39 9.12
CA LYS A 59 17.26 3.18 9.95
C LYS A 59 17.80 3.52 11.35
N LYS A 60 17.11 3.04 12.38
CA LYS A 60 17.56 3.11 13.78
C LYS A 60 17.34 1.74 14.43
N ASN A 61 18.39 1.16 15.01
CA ASN A 61 18.36 -0.18 15.62
C ASN A 61 17.80 -1.24 14.65
N ASN A 62 18.28 -1.22 13.41
CA ASN A 62 17.85 -2.11 12.33
C ASN A 62 16.35 -2.04 11.94
N LYS A 63 15.61 -1.03 12.41
CA LYS A 63 14.22 -0.77 12.03
C LYS A 63 14.11 0.55 11.27
N TYR A 64 13.26 0.59 10.24
CA TYR A 64 13.00 1.82 9.51
C TYR A 64 12.05 2.73 10.29
N ARG A 65 12.34 4.03 10.23
CA ARG A 65 11.54 5.09 10.82
C ARG A 65 11.41 6.24 9.84
N TYR A 66 10.39 7.05 10.05
CA TYR A 66 10.18 8.25 9.26
C TYR A 66 10.09 9.52 10.11
N ILE A 67 10.38 10.65 9.45
CA ILE A 67 9.97 11.98 9.86
C ILE A 67 9.21 12.58 8.68
N LEU A 68 7.91 12.81 8.84
CA LEU A 68 7.06 13.49 7.87
C LEU A 68 6.91 14.94 8.33
N THR A 69 7.27 15.87 7.46
CA THR A 69 7.13 17.31 7.69
C THR A 69 6.15 17.86 6.66
N THR A 70 5.07 18.48 7.14
CA THR A 70 4.08 19.22 6.36
C THR A 70 3.97 20.65 6.91
N PRO A 71 3.26 21.58 6.23
CA PRO A 71 3.03 22.91 6.78
C PRO A 71 2.43 22.85 8.20
N GLY A 72 3.17 23.36 9.19
CA GLY A 72 2.71 23.45 10.58
C GLY A 72 2.71 22.13 11.38
N LYS A 73 3.07 20.98 10.80
CA LYS A 73 3.08 19.69 11.52
C LYS A 73 4.33 18.85 11.22
N VAL A 74 4.79 18.13 12.24
CA VAL A 74 5.86 17.12 12.12
C VAL A 74 5.39 15.83 12.78
N ARG A 75 5.33 14.75 12.00
CA ARG A 75 4.92 13.41 12.45
C ARG A 75 6.10 12.46 12.37
N ARG A 76 6.17 11.49 13.28
CA ARG A 76 7.25 10.50 13.36
C ARG A 76 6.66 9.16 13.70
N GLY A 77 7.19 8.10 13.08
CA GLY A 77 6.69 6.75 13.32
C GLY A 77 7.59 5.69 12.73
N ALA A 78 7.06 4.47 12.71
CA ALA A 78 7.71 3.33 12.09
C ALA A 78 7.37 3.26 10.59
N VAL A 79 8.24 2.58 9.84
CA VAL A 79 8.01 2.31 8.42
C VAL A 79 7.94 0.80 8.23
N THR A 80 6.86 0.33 7.62
CA THR A 80 6.69 -1.04 7.16
C THR A 80 6.82 -1.13 5.65
N LEU A 81 7.33 -2.29 5.19
CA LEU A 81 7.61 -2.54 3.79
C LEU A 81 6.91 -3.82 3.35
N PHE A 82 6.17 -3.73 2.26
CA PHE A 82 5.54 -4.87 1.61
C PHE A 82 6.09 -5.01 0.21
N LYS A 83 6.39 -6.25 -0.19
CA LYS A 83 6.81 -6.52 -1.56
C LYS A 83 5.63 -6.23 -2.49
N SER A 84 5.89 -5.57 -3.61
CA SER A 84 4.87 -5.40 -4.64
C SER A 84 4.64 -6.72 -5.39
N ASP A 85 3.39 -7.02 -5.69
CA ASP A 85 3.00 -8.13 -6.55
C ASP A 85 3.29 -7.85 -8.03
N ASP A 86 3.35 -6.56 -8.41
CA ASP A 86 3.79 -6.09 -9.72
C ASP A 86 5.04 -5.19 -9.59
N PRO A 87 6.25 -5.77 -9.74
CA PRO A 87 7.50 -5.01 -9.64
C PRO A 87 7.71 -4.01 -10.78
N LYS A 88 6.92 -4.07 -11.86
CA LYS A 88 6.99 -3.12 -12.97
C LYS A 88 6.28 -1.80 -12.63
N GLN A 89 5.28 -1.85 -11.74
CA GLN A 89 4.57 -0.66 -11.25
C GLN A 89 5.24 -0.07 -10.01
N PHE A 90 5.52 -0.91 -9.01
CA PHE A 90 6.21 -0.50 -7.78
C PHE A 90 7.22 -1.55 -7.37
N THR A 91 8.41 -1.15 -6.94
CA THR A 91 9.40 -2.07 -6.37
C THR A 91 8.94 -2.61 -5.01
N CYS A 92 8.36 -1.75 -4.17
CA CYS A 92 7.71 -2.13 -2.93
C CYS A 92 6.65 -1.10 -2.53
N MET A 93 5.80 -1.46 -1.57
CA MET A 93 4.91 -0.53 -0.88
C MET A 93 5.56 -0.13 0.45
N ILE A 94 5.52 1.17 0.76
CA ILE A 94 6.03 1.75 2.00
C ILE A 94 4.86 2.28 2.79
N THR A 95 4.69 1.84 4.03
CA THR A 95 3.65 2.32 4.93
C THR A 95 4.29 3.17 6.03
N LEU A 96 3.80 4.41 6.20
CA LEU A 96 4.14 5.28 7.32
C LEU A 96 3.10 5.09 8.42
N GLU A 97 3.52 4.47 9.52
CA GLU A 97 2.58 4.10 10.59
C GLU A 97 2.21 5.27 11.50
N GLY A 98 0.98 5.25 12.02
CA GLY A 98 0.49 6.17 13.04
C GLY A 98 0.05 7.54 12.50
N ILE A 99 -0.33 7.61 11.23
CA ILE A 99 -0.84 8.84 10.63
C ILE A 99 -2.33 8.72 10.39
N GLN A 100 -3.13 9.37 11.22
CA GLN A 100 -4.58 9.46 11.01
C GLN A 100 -4.87 10.38 9.82
N TRP A 101 -5.81 9.94 8.96
CA TRP A 101 -6.28 10.73 7.84
C TRP A 101 -7.04 11.97 8.31
N ALA A 102 -7.12 13.00 7.47
CA ALA A 102 -7.83 14.22 7.82
C ALA A 102 -9.35 14.07 7.69
N SER A 103 -9.81 13.34 6.66
CA SER A 103 -11.22 13.02 6.45
C SER A 103 -11.37 11.69 5.70
N TYR A 104 -12.46 10.98 5.97
CA TYR A 104 -12.84 9.77 5.25
C TYR A 104 -14.36 9.63 5.33
N GLU A 105 -15.04 9.83 4.22
CA GLU A 105 -16.50 9.68 4.09
C GLU A 105 -16.89 8.40 3.34
N GLY A 106 -15.90 7.66 2.84
CA GLY A 106 -16.10 6.38 2.18
C GLY A 106 -16.80 6.47 0.82
N ASP A 107 -17.50 5.39 0.45
CA ASP A 107 -18.28 5.31 -0.79
C ASP A 107 -19.58 6.12 -0.64
N ILE A 108 -19.58 7.32 -1.21
CA ILE A 108 -20.72 8.24 -1.17
C ILE A 108 -21.69 8.05 -2.34
N SER A 109 -21.50 7.03 -3.18
CA SER A 109 -22.31 6.82 -4.39
C SER A 109 -23.80 6.53 -4.15
N LYS A 110 -24.16 6.22 -2.89
CA LYS A 110 -25.52 5.87 -2.46
C LYS A 110 -26.05 6.74 -1.32
N VAL A 111 -25.40 7.88 -1.04
CA VAL A 111 -25.89 8.80 -0.01
C VAL A 111 -27.04 9.61 -0.61
N ASP A 112 -28.23 9.45 -0.03
CA ASP A 112 -29.44 10.21 -0.33
C ASP A 112 -30.01 10.82 0.96
N ASP A 113 -31.03 11.68 0.84
CA ASP A 113 -31.64 12.37 1.99
C ASP A 113 -32.26 11.40 3.03
N GLU A 114 -32.48 10.13 2.66
CA GLU A 114 -33.07 9.09 3.54
C GLU A 114 -32.00 8.26 4.26
N HIS A 115 -30.75 8.26 3.77
CA HIS A 115 -29.61 7.54 4.33
C HIS A 115 -28.48 8.50 4.69
N PRO A 116 -28.50 9.10 5.89
CA PRO A 116 -27.44 10.04 6.30
C PRO A 116 -26.07 9.37 6.24
N ALA A 117 -25.06 10.18 5.92
CA ALA A 117 -23.67 9.76 5.87
C ALA A 117 -23.28 9.03 7.16
N LYS A 118 -22.78 7.80 7.05
CA LYS A 118 -22.27 7.05 8.19
C LYS A 118 -20.99 7.74 8.70
N GLU A 119 -20.87 7.86 10.01
CA GLU A 119 -19.61 8.29 10.62
C GLU A 119 -18.62 7.10 10.52
N TYR A 120 -17.55 7.29 9.74
CA TYR A 120 -16.51 6.28 9.57
C TYR A 120 -15.34 6.55 10.50
N GLU A 121 -14.75 5.50 11.05
CA GLU A 121 -13.46 5.62 11.72
C GLU A 121 -12.40 6.04 10.71
N LEU A 122 -11.66 7.10 11.02
CA LEU A 122 -10.61 7.61 10.15
C LEU A 122 -9.49 6.57 10.03
N PRO A 123 -9.10 6.18 8.81
CA PRO A 123 -7.98 5.29 8.60
C PRO A 123 -6.70 5.85 9.23
N VAL A 124 -5.85 4.91 9.65
CA VAL A 124 -4.52 5.20 10.18
C VAL A 124 -3.50 4.59 9.23
N ASP A 125 -2.41 5.31 9.04
CA ASP A 125 -1.28 5.01 8.17
C ASP A 125 -1.40 5.58 6.76
N ILE A 126 -0.25 5.81 6.13
CA ILE A 126 -0.16 6.23 4.72
C ILE A 126 0.66 5.21 3.96
N THR A 127 0.04 4.57 2.97
CA THR A 127 0.72 3.63 2.07
C THR A 127 1.09 4.33 0.77
N MET A 128 2.36 4.21 0.39
CA MET A 128 2.93 4.80 -0.81
C MET A 128 3.58 3.72 -1.65
N GLY A 129 3.47 3.85 -2.97
CA GLY A 129 4.26 3.05 -3.90
C GLY A 129 5.68 3.60 -4.02
N PHE A 130 6.68 2.72 -4.00
CA PHE A 130 8.08 3.08 -4.20
C PHE A 130 8.63 2.49 -5.50
N ILE A 131 9.18 3.34 -6.36
CA ILE A 131 9.86 2.93 -7.59
C ILE A 131 10.94 3.96 -7.95
N ASN A 132 12.12 3.52 -8.40
CA ASN A 132 13.18 4.41 -8.92
C ASN A 132 13.54 5.62 -8.01
N ASN A 133 13.58 5.43 -6.69
CA ASN A 133 13.80 6.51 -5.70
C ASN A 133 12.68 7.55 -5.61
N GLU A 134 11.48 7.21 -6.05
CA GLU A 134 10.29 8.03 -5.95
C GLU A 134 9.26 7.34 -5.06
N LEU A 135 8.48 8.16 -4.36
CA LEU A 135 7.31 7.76 -3.58
C LEU A 135 6.08 8.43 -4.17
N ALA A 136 4.98 7.69 -4.28
CA ALA A 136 3.72 8.25 -4.74
C ALA A 136 2.55 7.70 -3.93
N PHE A 137 1.58 8.57 -3.63
CA PHE A 137 0.27 8.20 -3.10
C PHE A 137 -0.80 9.20 -3.52
N GLN A 138 -2.06 8.76 -3.43
CA GLN A 138 -3.22 9.62 -3.61
C GLN A 138 -3.59 10.22 -2.25
N ASN A 139 -3.60 11.54 -2.18
CA ASN A 139 -3.90 12.29 -0.97
C ASN A 139 -5.38 12.68 -0.88
N ASP A 140 -6.03 12.93 -2.03
CA ASP A 140 -7.44 13.31 -2.09
C ASP A 140 -8.25 12.33 -2.95
N GLY A 141 -9.48 12.06 -2.53
CA GLY A 141 -10.40 11.12 -3.14
C GLY A 141 -10.88 11.46 -4.55
N ASN A 142 -11.97 10.84 -4.96
CA ASN A 142 -12.66 11.15 -6.21
C ASN A 142 -14.17 11.27 -5.94
N ALA A 143 -14.96 11.58 -6.97
CA ALA A 143 -16.40 11.81 -6.83
C ALA A 143 -17.19 10.63 -6.22
N MET A 144 -16.62 9.42 -6.24
CA MET A 144 -17.24 8.21 -5.71
C MET A 144 -16.67 7.78 -4.36
N ASN A 145 -15.51 8.32 -3.95
CA ASN A 145 -14.84 7.98 -2.70
C ASN A 145 -14.19 9.25 -2.14
N SER A 146 -14.85 9.87 -1.17
CA SER A 146 -14.44 11.15 -0.57
C SER A 146 -13.53 10.91 0.63
N TYR A 147 -12.27 11.38 0.53
CA TYR A 147 -11.28 11.29 1.60
C TYR A 147 -10.15 12.30 1.39
N THR A 148 -9.52 12.70 2.49
CA THR A 148 -8.30 13.50 2.48
C THR A 148 -7.32 12.91 3.49
N VAL A 149 -6.13 12.51 3.02
CA VAL A 149 -5.09 11.90 3.87
C VAL A 149 -4.37 12.97 4.68
N LEU A 150 -3.92 14.04 4.02
CA LEU A 150 -3.21 15.18 4.61
C LEU A 150 -3.91 16.48 4.23
N ALA A 151 -4.68 17.06 5.16
CA ALA A 151 -5.32 18.36 4.96
C ALA A 151 -4.34 19.53 4.80
N GLU A 152 -3.05 19.34 5.09
CA GLU A 152 -2.03 20.35 4.87
C GLU A 152 -1.49 20.35 3.43
N CYS A 153 -2.14 19.62 2.53
CA CYS A 153 -1.69 19.29 1.19
C CYS A 153 -2.88 19.31 0.22
N ASP A 154 -2.96 20.29 -0.67
CA ASP A 154 -4.09 20.42 -1.60
C ASP A 154 -3.93 19.57 -2.88
N GLN A 155 -2.75 18.95 -3.07
CA GLN A 155 -2.49 18.11 -4.23
C GLN A 155 -3.24 16.79 -4.12
N LYS A 156 -3.94 16.41 -5.18
CA LYS A 156 -4.64 15.12 -5.25
C LYS A 156 -3.67 13.94 -5.27
N PHE A 157 -2.59 14.06 -6.05
CA PHE A 157 -1.53 13.06 -6.13
C PHE A 157 -0.23 13.66 -5.62
N VAL A 158 0.35 13.03 -4.61
CA VAL A 158 1.62 13.47 -4.04
C VAL A 158 2.74 12.64 -4.62
N HIS A 159 3.67 13.31 -5.31
CA HIS A 159 4.87 12.71 -5.88
C HIS A 159 6.09 13.24 -5.14
N LEU A 160 6.90 12.33 -4.61
CA LEU A 160 8.00 12.59 -3.70
C LEU A 160 9.29 12.03 -4.30
N VAL A 161 10.26 12.90 -4.60
CA VAL A 161 11.54 12.49 -5.21
C VAL A 161 12.64 12.50 -4.16
N LYS A 162 13.41 11.41 -4.10
CA LYS A 162 14.60 11.33 -3.25
C LYS A 162 15.61 12.40 -3.66
N GLN A 163 16.05 13.17 -2.69
CA GLN A 163 17.09 14.18 -2.87
C GLN A 163 18.46 13.46 -2.90
N LYS A 164 19.31 13.88 -3.85
CA LYS A 164 20.68 13.36 -3.99
C LYS A 164 21.54 13.68 -2.78
#